data_AF-A0A1A3EGF7-F1
#
_entry.id   AF-A0A1A3EGF7-F1
#
_cell.length_a   1.000
_cell.length_b   1.000
_cell.length_c   1.000
_cell.angle_alpha   90.00
_cell.angle_beta   90.00
_cell.angle_gamma   90.00
#
_symmetry.space_group_name_H-M   'P 1'
#
loop_
_entity.id
_entity.type
_entity.pdbx_description
1 polymer ?
#
loop_
_entity_poly.entity_id
_entity_poly.type
_entity_poly.pdbx_seq_one_letter_code
_entity_poly.pdbx_strand_id
1 'polypeptide(L)'
;MPKLPAGTSQDPFVAYADCILEGGSLAWRNNNPGNLLPGKLPYKNAIGVDKRGLAIFPDYNSGWTALRDVLRSNVYANVSIADAMKKYAPAGDPRNDPAAYAVRIQQLTGLDTTRLVKELSDAELQKMMSAIRLVEGFTPGTIHRPTDSNLTPQLRDLFGASRTSDTSHSSDSSDTSEASDDSDASTALELAGVDS
;
A
#
# COMPACT_ATOMS: atom_id res chain seq x y z
N MET A 1 11.62 -11.72 5.18
CA MET A 1 12.02 -10.70 4.17
C MET A 1 11.88 -9.33 4.82
N PRO A 2 12.74 -8.34 4.53
CA PRO A 2 12.71 -7.04 5.20
C PRO A 2 11.55 -6.16 4.71
N LYS A 3 11.36 -5.02 5.40
CA LYS A 3 10.36 -3.98 5.13
C LYS A 3 10.23 -3.65 3.63
N LEU A 4 9.00 -3.67 3.10
CA LEU A 4 8.75 -3.20 1.74
C LEU A 4 8.87 -1.67 1.65
N PRO A 5 9.55 -1.13 0.62
CA PRO A 5 9.48 0.30 0.33
C PRO A 5 8.01 0.74 0.10
N ALA A 6 7.69 1.97 0.48
CA ALA A 6 6.39 2.56 0.19
C ALA A 6 6.13 2.54 -1.33
N GLY A 7 4.92 2.16 -1.73
CA GLY A 7 4.56 2.01 -3.14
C GLY A 7 4.91 0.65 -3.75
N THR A 8 5.38 -0.32 -2.95
CA THR A 8 5.62 -1.68 -3.43
C THR A 8 4.31 -2.48 -3.45
N SER A 9 3.94 -2.98 -4.63
CA SER A 9 2.81 -3.88 -4.83
C SER A 9 3.28 -5.33 -4.92
N GLN A 10 2.71 -6.20 -4.10
CA GLN A 10 2.83 -7.66 -4.20
C GLN A 10 1.45 -8.24 -3.90
N ASP A 11 0.72 -8.74 -4.89
CA ASP A 11 -0.63 -9.25 -4.61
C ASP A 11 -0.60 -10.32 -3.50
N PRO A 12 -1.51 -10.25 -2.50
CA PRO A 12 -2.67 -9.35 -2.40
C PRO A 12 -2.45 -7.99 -1.69
N PHE A 13 -1.21 -7.52 -1.52
CA PHE A 13 -0.81 -6.36 -0.71
C PHE A 13 -0.26 -5.16 -1.50
N VAL A 14 -0.39 -3.97 -0.91
CA VAL A 14 0.44 -2.78 -1.20
C VAL A 14 0.97 -2.21 0.11
N ALA A 15 2.27 -1.95 0.17
CA ALA A 15 2.92 -1.40 1.35
C ALA A 15 3.07 0.12 1.29
N TYR A 16 2.82 0.75 2.42
CA TYR A 16 2.98 2.18 2.69
C TYR A 16 3.96 2.38 3.84
N ALA A 17 4.31 3.63 4.13
CA ALA A 17 5.31 3.95 5.15
C ALA A 17 4.94 3.42 6.55
N ASP A 18 3.64 3.39 6.86
CA ASP A 18 3.07 3.10 8.19
C ASP A 18 1.98 2.01 8.19
N CYS A 19 1.64 1.44 7.02
CA CYS A 19 0.60 0.42 6.90
C CYS A 19 0.78 -0.48 5.68
N ILE A 20 0.05 -1.60 5.68
CA ILE A 20 -0.08 -2.51 4.54
C ILE A 20 -1.57 -2.63 4.23
N LEU A 21 -1.95 -2.41 2.97
CA LEU A 21 -3.31 -2.61 2.49
C LEU A 21 -3.41 -3.98 1.83
N GLU A 22 -4.30 -4.84 2.32
CA GLU A 22 -4.51 -6.21 1.84
C GLU A 22 -5.94 -6.42 1.33
N GLY A 23 -6.10 -7.17 0.24
CA GLY A 23 -7.42 -7.48 -0.32
C GLY A 23 -8.13 -6.24 -0.89
N GLY A 24 -9.46 -6.28 -0.99
CA GLY A 24 -10.21 -5.22 -1.69
C GLY A 24 -9.86 -5.10 -3.18
N SER A 25 -10.19 -3.97 -3.79
CA SER A 25 -9.82 -3.68 -5.18
C SER A 25 -8.43 -3.06 -5.29
N LEU A 26 -7.80 -3.18 -6.47
CA LEU A 26 -6.52 -2.52 -6.74
C LEU A 26 -6.65 -1.00 -6.67
N ALA A 27 -7.76 -0.44 -7.13
CA ALA A 27 -8.07 0.98 -6.97
C ALA A 27 -7.98 1.43 -5.50
N TRP A 28 -8.43 0.60 -4.57
CA TRP A 28 -8.32 0.88 -3.14
C TRP A 28 -6.89 0.68 -2.63
N ARG A 29 -6.27 -0.47 -2.90
CA ARG A 29 -4.89 -0.77 -2.44
C ARG A 29 -3.85 0.22 -2.95
N ASN A 30 -4.06 0.75 -4.15
CA ASN A 30 -3.15 1.70 -4.80
C ASN A 30 -3.47 3.16 -4.44
N ASN A 31 -4.48 3.42 -3.59
CA ASN A 31 -5.04 4.76 -3.38
C ASN A 31 -5.39 5.48 -4.70
N ASN A 32 -5.89 4.73 -5.68
CA ASN A 32 -6.11 5.16 -7.05
C ASN A 32 -7.59 5.00 -7.43
N PRO A 33 -8.48 5.90 -6.98
CA PRO A 33 -9.92 5.76 -7.16
C PRO A 33 -10.40 5.80 -8.62
N GLY A 34 -9.55 6.20 -9.56
CA GLY A 34 -9.86 6.23 -10.99
C GLY A 34 -9.15 5.15 -11.83
N ASN A 35 -8.47 4.17 -11.21
CA ASN A 35 -7.62 3.20 -11.92
C ASN A 35 -6.68 3.87 -12.94
N LEU A 36 -6.10 5.01 -12.56
CA LEU A 36 -5.23 5.82 -13.41
C LEU A 36 -3.96 5.06 -13.76
N LEU A 37 -3.64 4.98 -15.05
CA LEU A 37 -2.34 4.53 -15.54
C LEU A 37 -1.31 5.68 -15.44
N PRO A 38 -0.05 5.40 -15.08
CA PRO A 38 1.03 6.36 -15.17
C PRO A 38 1.21 6.73 -16.65
N GLY A 39 1.20 8.03 -16.94
CA GLY A 39 1.15 8.60 -18.28
C GLY A 39 1.52 10.08 -18.28
N LYS A 40 1.59 10.71 -19.46
CA LYS A 40 2.11 12.07 -19.71
C LYS A 40 1.37 13.24 -19.01
N LEU A 41 0.36 12.96 -18.20
CA LEU A 41 -0.36 13.94 -17.38
C LEU A 41 0.35 14.04 -16.01
N PRO A 42 0.20 15.13 -15.23
CA PRO A 42 1.07 15.41 -14.09
C PRO A 42 0.73 14.50 -12.89
N TYR A 43 1.16 13.24 -12.90
CA TYR A 43 1.19 12.42 -11.69
C TYR A 43 2.43 12.77 -10.87
N LYS A 44 2.54 14.02 -10.43
CA LYS A 44 3.69 14.50 -9.64
C LYS A 44 3.86 13.71 -8.33
N ASN A 45 2.80 13.04 -7.88
CA ASN A 45 2.70 12.46 -6.55
C ASN A 45 2.52 10.94 -6.57
N ALA A 46 2.59 10.25 -7.72
CA ALA A 46 2.58 8.79 -7.70
C ALA A 46 3.90 8.29 -7.09
N ILE A 47 3.82 7.34 -6.16
CA ILE A 47 4.97 6.77 -5.44
C ILE A 47 5.37 5.39 -5.96
N GLY A 48 4.59 4.83 -6.89
CA GLY A 48 4.84 3.53 -7.46
C GLY A 48 3.88 3.20 -8.59
N VAL A 49 4.07 2.01 -9.15
CA VAL A 49 3.20 1.42 -10.18
C VAL A 49 3.00 -0.04 -9.81
N ASP A 50 1.77 -0.53 -9.84
CA ASP A 50 1.47 -1.92 -9.55
C ASP A 50 1.84 -2.84 -10.73
N LYS A 51 1.72 -4.16 -10.54
CA LYS A 51 2.04 -5.14 -11.57
C LYS A 51 1.14 -5.08 -12.82
N ARG A 52 -0.03 -4.42 -12.74
CA ARG A 52 -0.96 -4.21 -13.85
C ARG A 52 -0.72 -2.85 -14.53
N GLY A 53 0.27 -2.10 -14.07
CA GLY A 53 0.61 -0.80 -14.61
C GLY A 53 -0.24 0.33 -14.01
N LEU A 54 -1.01 0.14 -12.94
CA LEU A 54 -1.80 1.21 -12.32
C LEU A 54 -0.91 2.05 -11.38
N ALA A 55 -1.11 3.37 -11.37
CA ALA A 55 -0.38 4.26 -10.46
C ALA A 55 -0.75 3.95 -9.00
N ILE A 56 0.26 4.03 -8.12
CA ILE A 56 0.11 3.94 -6.67
C ILE A 56 0.34 5.33 -6.08
N PHE A 57 -0.63 5.86 -5.35
CA PHE A 57 -0.57 7.16 -4.69
C PHE A 57 -0.31 7.00 -3.19
N PRO A 58 0.34 7.99 -2.54
CA PRO A 58 0.70 7.91 -1.12
C PRO A 58 -0.53 7.84 -0.20
N ASP A 59 -1.64 8.45 -0.60
CA ASP A 59 -2.90 8.46 0.11
C ASP A 59 -4.07 8.64 -0.87
N TYR A 60 -5.29 8.36 -0.39
CA TYR A 60 -6.51 8.46 -1.19
C TYR A 60 -6.73 9.87 -1.77
N ASN A 61 -6.41 10.92 -1.01
CA ASN A 61 -6.64 12.30 -1.44
C ASN A 61 -5.71 12.68 -2.62
N SER A 62 -4.49 12.16 -2.63
CA SER A 62 -3.54 12.30 -3.72
C SER A 62 -4.06 11.65 -5.01
N GLY A 63 -4.61 10.44 -4.94
CA GLY A 63 -5.24 9.79 -6.09
C GLY A 63 -6.55 10.47 -6.54
N TRP A 64 -7.34 10.99 -5.60
CA TRP A 64 -8.54 11.76 -5.90
C TRP A 64 -8.21 13.07 -6.62
N THR A 65 -7.17 13.76 -6.15
CA THR A 65 -6.65 14.98 -6.79
C THR A 65 -6.12 14.67 -8.18
N ALA A 66 -5.38 13.58 -8.35
CA ALA A 66 -4.91 13.14 -9.66
C ALA A 66 -6.07 12.87 -10.64
N LEU A 67 -7.15 12.24 -10.18
CA LEU A 67 -8.35 12.02 -11.01
C LEU A 67 -8.96 13.35 -11.48
N ARG A 68 -9.10 14.33 -10.58
CA ARG A 68 -9.58 15.68 -10.92
C ARG A 68 -8.69 16.32 -11.97
N ASP A 69 -7.38 16.28 -11.78
CA ASP A 69 -6.41 16.93 -12.66
C ASP A 69 -6.40 16.27 -14.06
N VAL A 70 -6.59 14.96 -14.14
CA VAL A 70 -6.81 14.24 -15.41
C VAL A 70 -8.04 14.76 -16.13
N LEU A 71 -9.19 14.84 -15.44
CA LEU A 71 -10.45 15.31 -16.06
C LEU A 71 -10.41 16.79 -16.44
N ARG A 72 -9.61 17.61 -15.75
CA ARG A 72 -9.38 19.02 -16.08
C ARG A 72 -8.24 19.24 -17.09
N SER A 73 -7.52 18.20 -17.51
CA SER A 73 -6.46 18.32 -18.51
C SER A 73 -7.01 18.63 -19.90
N ASN A 74 -6.18 19.18 -20.79
CA ASN A 74 -6.55 19.45 -22.19
C ASN A 74 -7.06 18.22 -22.95
N VAL A 75 -6.74 17.01 -22.49
CA VAL A 75 -7.18 15.74 -23.09
C VAL A 75 -8.67 15.48 -22.85
N TYR A 76 -9.18 15.89 -21.69
CA TYR A 76 -10.54 15.59 -21.22
C TYR A 76 -11.43 16.83 -21.12
N ALA A 77 -10.88 17.99 -20.75
CA ALA A 77 -11.64 19.20 -20.47
C ALA A 77 -12.45 19.70 -21.66
N ASN A 78 -11.93 19.54 -22.89
CA ASN A 78 -12.54 20.08 -24.10
C ASN A 78 -13.43 19.09 -24.86
N VAL A 79 -13.74 17.93 -24.27
CA VAL A 79 -14.65 16.95 -24.88
C VAL A 79 -15.90 16.77 -24.02
N SER A 80 -16.96 16.23 -24.62
CA SER A 80 -18.18 15.86 -23.90
C SER A 80 -17.88 14.80 -22.84
N ILE A 81 -18.72 14.67 -21.82
CA ILE A 81 -18.59 13.57 -20.83
C ILE A 81 -18.63 12.21 -21.56
N ALA A 82 -19.50 12.04 -22.54
CA ALA A 82 -19.56 10.80 -23.32
C ALA A 82 -18.24 10.49 -24.05
N ASP A 83 -17.63 11.49 -24.69
CA ASP A 83 -16.34 11.32 -25.36
C ASP A 83 -15.18 11.18 -24.39
N ALA A 84 -15.26 11.79 -23.21
CA ALA A 84 -14.33 11.53 -22.11
C ALA A 84 -14.34 10.04 -21.74
N MET A 85 -15.51 9.41 -21.62
CA MET A 85 -15.60 7.97 -21.30
C MET A 85 -15.05 7.08 -22.42
N LYS A 86 -15.21 7.47 -23.70
CA LYS A 86 -14.55 6.78 -24.83
C LYS A 86 -13.02 6.82 -24.75
N LYS A 87 -12.45 7.93 -24.26
CA LYS A 87 -11.01 8.06 -24.03
C LYS A 87 -10.55 7.27 -22.80
N TYR A 88 -11.37 7.27 -21.75
CA TYR A 88 -11.07 6.64 -20.47
C TYR A 88 -11.10 5.11 -20.55
N ALA A 89 -12.12 4.56 -21.21
CA ALA A 89 -12.32 3.12 -21.42
C ALA A 89 -12.55 2.83 -22.92
N PRO A 90 -11.49 2.85 -23.75
CA PRO A 90 -11.62 2.69 -25.19
C PRO A 90 -12.23 1.35 -25.57
N ALA A 91 -13.18 1.35 -26.51
CA ALA A 91 -13.86 0.16 -27.03
C ALA A 91 -12.93 -0.84 -27.76
N GLY A 92 -11.68 -0.44 -28.04
CA GLY A 92 -10.66 -1.35 -28.59
C GLY A 92 -10.20 -2.43 -27.59
N ASP A 93 -10.44 -2.23 -26.29
CA ASP A 93 -10.32 -3.30 -25.29
C ASP A 93 -11.68 -3.97 -25.11
N PRO A 94 -11.80 -5.30 -25.34
CA PRO A 94 -13.08 -6.02 -25.28
C PRO A 94 -13.71 -6.04 -23.88
N ARG A 95 -12.98 -5.63 -22.83
CA ARG A 95 -13.50 -5.51 -21.47
C ARG A 95 -14.19 -4.16 -21.22
N ASN A 96 -14.09 -3.22 -22.16
CA ASN A 96 -14.63 -1.88 -22.02
C ASN A 96 -15.92 -1.71 -22.82
N ASP A 97 -16.88 -1.00 -22.23
CA ASP A 97 -18.05 -0.46 -22.91
C ASP A 97 -18.19 1.04 -22.56
N PRO A 98 -17.60 1.94 -23.38
CA PRO A 98 -17.64 3.37 -23.09
C PRO A 98 -19.05 3.97 -23.20
N ALA A 99 -19.95 3.36 -23.97
CA ALA A 99 -21.33 3.82 -24.08
C ALA A 99 -22.10 3.52 -22.80
N ALA A 100 -22.01 2.28 -22.30
CA ALA A 100 -22.56 1.90 -21.00
C ALA A 100 -21.94 2.72 -19.86
N TYR A 101 -20.64 3.02 -19.93
CA TYR A 101 -19.98 3.90 -18.96
C TYR A 101 -20.64 5.29 -18.95
N ALA A 102 -20.78 5.95 -20.11
CA ALA A 102 -21.42 7.27 -20.19
C ALA A 102 -22.86 7.26 -19.65
N VAL A 103 -23.65 6.23 -19.99
CA VAL A 103 -25.01 6.02 -19.44
C VAL A 103 -24.95 5.90 -17.92
N ARG A 104 -23.99 5.17 -17.37
CA ARG A 104 -23.83 4.99 -15.93
C ARG A 104 -23.46 6.30 -15.23
N ILE A 105 -22.60 7.13 -15.84
CA ILE A 105 -22.33 8.49 -15.34
C ILE A 105 -23.62 9.30 -15.29
N GLN A 106 -24.41 9.31 -16.37
CA GLN A 106 -25.68 10.04 -16.41
C GLN A 106 -26.63 9.58 -15.29
N GLN A 107 -26.83 8.27 -15.13
CA GLN A 107 -27.71 7.70 -14.10
C GLN A 107 -27.27 8.06 -12.67
N LEU A 108 -25.97 8.07 -12.40
CA LEU A 108 -25.44 8.33 -11.07
C LEU A 108 -25.39 9.82 -10.72
N THR A 109 -25.30 10.70 -11.72
CA THR A 109 -25.02 12.13 -11.52
C THR A 109 -26.16 13.06 -11.93
N GLY A 110 -27.04 12.62 -12.82
CA GLY A 110 -28.04 13.44 -13.50
C GLY A 110 -27.46 14.40 -14.54
N LEU A 111 -26.16 14.33 -14.83
CA LEU A 111 -25.50 15.23 -15.79
C LEU A 111 -25.87 14.87 -17.23
N ASP A 112 -26.11 15.89 -18.05
CA ASP A 112 -26.17 15.74 -19.50
C ASP A 112 -24.78 15.37 -20.03
N THR A 113 -24.67 14.19 -20.62
CA THR A 113 -23.39 13.65 -21.09
C THR A 113 -22.85 14.34 -22.35
N THR A 114 -23.63 15.21 -22.98
CA THR A 114 -23.21 16.02 -24.13
C THR A 114 -22.44 17.27 -23.72
N ARG A 115 -22.60 17.75 -22.47
CA ARG A 115 -21.84 18.88 -21.92
C ARG A 115 -20.34 18.61 -21.90
N LEU A 116 -19.55 19.66 -22.11
CA LEU A 116 -18.10 19.55 -22.01
C LEU A 116 -17.67 19.39 -20.56
N VAL A 117 -16.62 18.60 -20.31
CA VAL A 117 -16.11 18.38 -18.94
C VAL A 117 -15.65 19.71 -18.29
N LYS A 118 -15.09 20.65 -19.06
CA LYS A 118 -14.71 21.98 -18.55
C LYS A 118 -15.89 22.84 -18.08
N GLU A 119 -17.09 22.60 -18.60
CA GLU A 119 -18.30 23.36 -18.23
C GLU A 119 -18.95 22.85 -16.95
N LEU A 120 -18.46 21.73 -16.40
CA LEU A 120 -18.87 21.26 -15.09
C LEU A 120 -18.31 22.19 -14.02
N SER A 121 -19.20 22.67 -13.15
CA SER A 121 -18.79 23.25 -11.86
C SER A 121 -18.00 22.23 -11.04
N ASP A 122 -17.28 22.68 -10.02
CA ASP A 122 -16.50 21.76 -9.20
C ASP A 122 -17.38 20.74 -8.48
N ALA A 123 -18.59 21.13 -8.04
CA ALA A 123 -19.55 20.20 -7.45
C ALA A 123 -20.02 19.13 -8.45
N GLU A 124 -20.26 19.49 -9.70
CA GLU A 124 -20.63 18.54 -10.75
C GLU A 124 -19.46 17.63 -11.14
N LEU A 125 -18.25 18.17 -11.20
CA LEU A 125 -17.06 17.36 -11.43
C LEU A 125 -16.86 16.34 -10.30
N GLN A 126 -17.07 16.72 -9.04
CA GLN A 126 -17.01 15.79 -7.91
C GLN A 126 -18.05 14.66 -8.03
N LYS A 127 -19.26 14.95 -8.53
CA LYS A 127 -20.27 13.91 -8.84
C LYS A 127 -19.76 12.96 -9.92
N MET A 128 -19.19 13.49 -11.01
CA MET A 128 -18.61 12.69 -12.09
C MET A 128 -17.46 11.80 -11.58
N MET A 129 -16.53 12.35 -10.79
CA MET A 129 -15.43 11.60 -10.17
C MET A 129 -15.93 10.48 -9.25
N SER A 130 -17.00 10.76 -8.48
CA SER A 130 -17.62 9.76 -7.61
C SER A 130 -18.28 8.64 -8.41
N ALA A 131 -18.91 8.97 -9.52
CA ALA A 131 -19.48 7.99 -10.44
C ALA A 131 -18.39 7.13 -11.11
N ILE A 132 -17.27 7.73 -11.55
CA ILE A 132 -16.09 6.99 -12.04
C ILE A 132 -15.63 5.98 -11.00
N ARG A 133 -15.38 6.42 -9.75
CA ARG A 133 -14.95 5.53 -8.65
C ARG A 133 -15.88 4.32 -8.46
N LEU A 134 -17.19 4.52 -8.60
CA LEU A 134 -18.18 3.43 -8.49
C LEU A 134 -18.11 2.47 -9.68
N VAL A 135 -17.98 2.99 -10.90
CA VAL A 135 -17.85 2.16 -12.11
C VAL A 135 -16.55 1.37 -12.10
N GLU A 136 -15.45 1.99 -11.64
CA GLU A 136 -14.14 1.36 -11.47
C GLU A 136 -14.10 0.28 -10.37
N GLY A 137 -15.18 0.10 -9.60
CA GLY A 137 -15.31 -0.98 -8.62
C GLY A 137 -14.46 -0.78 -7.37
N PHE A 138 -14.32 0.46 -6.88
CA PHE A 138 -13.56 0.75 -5.66
C PHE A 138 -14.15 0.04 -4.43
N THR A 139 -13.44 -0.97 -3.93
CA THR A 139 -13.88 -1.81 -2.82
C THR A 139 -12.81 -1.85 -1.74
N PRO A 140 -13.10 -1.37 -0.50
CA PRO A 140 -12.16 -1.44 0.60
C PRO A 140 -11.75 -2.88 0.96
N GLY A 141 -10.49 -3.05 1.36
CA GLY A 141 -9.97 -4.25 2.00
C GLY A 141 -9.59 -3.97 3.46
N THR A 142 -8.54 -4.65 3.92
CA THR A 142 -8.05 -4.55 5.30
C THR A 142 -6.79 -3.70 5.37
N ILE A 143 -6.76 -2.75 6.31
CA ILE A 143 -5.56 -1.97 6.62
C ILE A 143 -4.89 -2.62 7.82
N HIS A 144 -3.65 -3.05 7.64
CA HIS A 144 -2.80 -3.55 8.70
C HIS A 144 -1.82 -2.47 9.14
N ARG A 145 -1.62 -2.33 10.44
CA ARG A 145 -0.63 -1.43 11.05
C ARG A 145 0.37 -2.22 11.88
N PRO A 146 1.62 -1.72 12.05
CA PRO A 146 2.62 -2.38 12.89
C PRO A 146 2.16 -2.64 14.33
N THR A 147 1.21 -1.84 14.83
CA THR A 147 0.66 -1.93 16.20
C THR A 147 -0.48 -2.95 16.35
N ASP A 148 -0.95 -3.58 15.27
CA ASP A 148 -2.07 -4.50 15.36
C ASP A 148 -1.65 -5.78 16.11
N SER A 149 -2.45 -6.20 17.10
CA SER A 149 -2.15 -7.38 17.92
C SER A 149 -2.21 -8.69 17.14
N ASN A 150 -2.96 -8.71 16.03
CA ASN A 150 -3.33 -9.93 15.29
C ASN A 150 -2.58 -10.07 13.95
N LEU A 151 -1.40 -9.46 13.80
CA LEU A 151 -0.61 -9.59 12.57
C LEU A 151 -0.10 -11.02 12.35
N THR A 152 -0.32 -11.53 11.15
CA THR A 152 0.29 -12.77 10.68
C THR A 152 1.83 -12.65 10.70
N PRO A 153 2.59 -13.76 10.79
CA PRO A 153 4.05 -13.72 10.69
C PRO A 153 4.54 -13.01 9.43
N GLN A 154 3.88 -13.25 8.29
CA GLN A 154 4.21 -12.58 7.03
C GLN A 154 4.06 -11.06 7.12
N LEU A 155 2.95 -10.56 7.67
CA LEU A 155 2.75 -9.10 7.81
C LEU A 155 3.75 -8.48 8.79
N ARG A 156 4.09 -9.18 9.88
CA ARG A 156 5.15 -8.74 10.81
C ARG A 156 6.50 -8.61 10.12
N ASP A 157 6.89 -9.62 9.34
CA ASP A 157 8.11 -9.59 8.55
C ASP A 157 8.11 -8.41 7.55
N LEU A 158 6.98 -8.17 6.86
CA LEU A 158 6.83 -7.06 5.92
C LEU A 158 6.88 -5.67 6.59
N PHE A 159 6.58 -5.57 7.88
CA PHE A 159 6.85 -4.36 8.66
C PHE A 159 8.29 -4.25 9.17
N GLY A 160 9.08 -5.31 9.05
CA GLY A 160 10.40 -5.42 9.69
C GLY A 160 10.32 -5.67 11.20
N ALA A 161 9.17 -6.13 11.71
CA ALA A 161 8.97 -6.46 13.11
C ALA A 161 9.44 -7.89 13.38
N SER A 162 10.75 -8.10 13.50
CA SER A 162 11.27 -9.32 14.14
C SER A 162 10.86 -9.31 15.60
N ARG A 163 10.31 -10.43 16.12
CA ARG A 163 10.22 -10.62 17.58
C ARG A 163 11.64 -10.54 18.11
N THR A 164 11.99 -9.48 18.83
CA THR A 164 13.12 -9.53 19.74
C THR A 164 12.75 -10.58 20.79
N SER A 165 13.26 -11.79 20.63
CA SER A 165 13.33 -12.72 21.74
C SER A 165 14.31 -12.14 22.74
N ASP A 166 13.79 -11.36 23.70
CA ASP A 166 14.43 -11.21 25.00
C ASP A 166 14.38 -12.59 25.66
N THR A 167 15.35 -13.44 25.31
CA THR A 167 15.73 -14.55 26.17
C THR A 167 16.82 -14.00 27.09
N SER A 168 16.38 -13.37 28.17
CA SER A 168 17.14 -13.37 29.41
C SER A 168 17.14 -14.81 29.92
N HIS A 169 18.26 -15.52 29.78
CA HIS A 169 18.67 -16.53 30.76
C HIS A 169 20.17 -16.34 31.01
N SER A 170 20.42 -16.00 32.26
CA SER A 170 21.71 -15.79 32.89
C SER A 170 22.45 -17.12 33.09
N SER A 171 23.80 -17.02 33.13
CA SER A 171 24.79 -17.95 33.72
C SER A 171 24.90 -19.32 33.03
N ASP A 172 26.07 -19.91 32.81
CA ASP A 172 27.28 -19.92 33.63
C ASP A 172 28.49 -20.40 32.79
N SER A 173 29.69 -20.04 33.28
CA SER A 173 31.08 -20.48 33.06
C SER A 173 31.40 -21.62 32.05
N SER A 174 32.56 -21.67 31.40
CA SER A 174 33.91 -21.42 31.93
C SER A 174 34.93 -21.20 30.81
N ASP A 175 35.80 -20.24 31.07
CA ASP A 175 37.00 -19.88 30.34
C ASP A 175 38.18 -20.82 30.70
N THR A 176 39.14 -20.88 29.77
CA THR A 176 40.56 -21.27 29.91
C THR A 176 40.98 -22.74 30.17
N SER A 177 41.79 -23.27 29.26
CA SER A 177 42.88 -24.20 29.56
C SER A 177 44.15 -23.74 28.85
N GLU A 178 44.90 -22.84 29.48
CA GLU A 178 46.33 -22.65 29.22
C GLU A 178 47.12 -23.52 30.19
N ALA A 179 48.05 -24.30 29.66
CA ALA A 179 48.94 -25.16 30.41
C ALA A 179 50.20 -24.37 30.79
N SER A 180 50.53 -24.36 32.09
CA SER A 180 51.88 -24.06 32.57
C SER A 180 52.22 -24.86 33.82
N ASP A 181 53.34 -25.56 33.68
CA ASP A 181 54.34 -26.06 34.63
C ASP A 181 54.01 -26.36 36.10
N ASP A 182 54.29 -27.62 36.43
CA ASP A 182 54.66 -28.18 37.73
C ASP A 182 55.82 -27.40 38.39
N SER A 183 55.70 -27.12 39.69
CA SER A 183 56.65 -27.61 40.70
C SER A 183 56.27 -27.25 42.13
N ASP A 184 56.37 -28.28 42.98
CA ASP A 184 56.77 -28.31 44.38
C ASP A 184 55.90 -27.63 45.46
N ALA A 185 55.39 -28.49 46.35
CA ALA A 185 55.86 -28.65 47.74
C ALA A 185 54.73 -28.83 48.78
N SER A 186 54.84 -29.96 49.48
CA SER A 186 54.67 -30.12 50.94
C SER A 186 53.26 -30.11 51.57
N THR A 187 52.78 -31.34 51.84
CA THR A 187 52.52 -31.91 53.18
C THR A 187 51.50 -31.25 54.14
N ALA A 188 50.62 -32.13 54.67
CA ALA A 188 49.93 -32.09 55.97
C ALA A 188 48.77 -31.07 56.14
N LEU A 189 47.69 -31.32 56.87
CA LEU A 189 47.12 -32.45 57.62
C LEU A 189 45.74 -31.96 58.11
N GLU A 190 44.71 -32.81 58.01
CA GLU A 190 43.52 -32.94 58.89
C GLU A 190 42.56 -31.79 59.31
N LEU A 191 41.27 -32.21 59.30
CA LEU A 191 40.18 -31.98 60.28
C LEU A 191 39.51 -30.58 60.28
N ALA A 192 38.27 -30.44 59.79
CA ALA A 192 36.96 -30.89 60.34
C ALA A 192 36.25 -29.82 61.20
N GLY A 193 34.95 -29.61 60.91
CA GLY A 193 33.97 -28.87 61.74
C GLY A 193 33.28 -27.74 60.96
N VAL A 194 32.09 -27.92 60.37
CA VAL A 194 30.73 -27.90 60.99
C VAL A 194 30.44 -26.54 61.64
N ASP A 195 29.73 -25.63 60.95
CA ASP A 195 28.27 -25.46 60.92
C ASP A 195 27.74 -24.65 62.12
N SER A 196 27.32 -23.40 61.85
CA SER A 196 26.14 -22.66 62.37
C SER A 196 26.33 -21.15 62.28
#